data_AF-A0A951L3V3-F1
#
_entry.id   AF-A0A951L3V3-F1
#
_cell.length_a   1.000
_cell.length_b   1.000
_cell.length_c   1.000
_cell.angle_alpha   90.00
_cell.angle_beta   90.00
_cell.angle_gamma   90.00
#
_symmetry.space_group_name_H-M   'P 1'
#
loop_
_entity.id
_entity.type
_entity.pdbx_description
1 polymer ?
#
loop_
_entity_poly.entity_id
_entity_poly.type
_entity_poly.pdbx_seq_one_letter_code
_entity_poly.pdbx_strand_id
1 'polypeptide(L)'
;MNRIFSGIQPTGNLHLGNYLGAIRNWVMLQNDFECIFCIVDLHALTQPQDPAELRASTREVTAAYIAAGINPERCIIFNQSMVSAHTELAWLLGCLTPLGWLNRMTQFK
;
A
#
# COMPACT_ATOMS: atom_id res chain seq x y z
N MET A 1 -11.45 20.23 0.06
CA MET A 1 -10.10 19.74 -0.29
C MET A 1 -10.19 18.22 -0.24
N ASN A 2 -9.93 17.54 -1.36
CA ASN A 2 -10.15 16.11 -1.49
C ASN A 2 -8.84 15.36 -1.19
N ARG A 3 -8.94 14.21 -0.54
CA ARG A 3 -7.79 13.40 -0.10
C ARG A 3 -7.83 12.02 -0.76
N ILE A 4 -6.67 11.51 -1.14
CA ILE A 4 -6.52 10.19 -1.75
C ILE A 4 -5.61 9.33 -0.87
N PHE A 5 -6.02 8.08 -0.64
CA PHE A 5 -5.21 7.05 -0.03
C PHE A 5 -5.04 5.88 -1.00
N SER A 6 -3.81 5.41 -1.19
CA SER A 6 -3.55 4.22 -1.99
C SER A 6 -2.31 3.48 -1.50
N GLY A 7 -2.20 2.18 -1.77
CA GLY A 7 -1.05 1.40 -1.35
C GLY A 7 -0.72 0.21 -2.23
N ILE A 8 0.54 -0.22 -2.20
CA ILE A 8 1.06 -1.40 -2.92
C ILE A 8 1.79 -2.29 -1.93
N GLN A 9 1.62 -3.61 -2.09
CA GLN A 9 2.35 -4.61 -1.33
C GLN A 9 3.81 -4.69 -1.80
N PRO A 10 4.79 -4.70 -0.87
CA PRO A 10 6.20 -4.86 -1.21
C PRO A 10 6.54 -6.34 -1.48
N THR A 11 6.11 -6.88 -2.61
CA THR A 11 6.27 -8.30 -2.98
C THR A 11 7.53 -8.61 -3.82
N GLY A 12 8.48 -7.67 -3.91
CA GLY A 12 9.76 -7.85 -4.62
C GLY A 12 9.71 -7.86 -6.15
N ASN A 13 8.52 -7.83 -6.77
CA ASN A 13 8.34 -7.83 -8.22
C ASN A 13 7.56 -6.61 -8.71
N LEU A 14 8.04 -5.39 -8.37
CA LEU A 14 7.46 -4.18 -8.93
C LEU A 14 7.70 -4.16 -10.45
N HIS A 15 6.64 -4.26 -11.24
CA HIS A 15 6.75 -4.39 -12.69
C HIS A 15 5.95 -3.32 -13.43
N LEU A 16 6.07 -3.28 -14.76
CA LEU A 16 5.44 -2.26 -15.61
C LEU A 16 3.92 -2.17 -15.42
N GLY A 17 3.24 -3.29 -15.14
CA GLY A 17 1.82 -3.30 -14.78
C GLY A 17 1.47 -2.44 -13.55
N ASN A 18 2.28 -2.45 -12.48
CA ASN A 18 2.06 -1.59 -11.32
C ASN A 18 2.25 -0.12 -11.68
N TYR A 19 3.27 0.17 -12.49
CA TYR A 19 3.57 1.52 -12.92
C TYR A 19 2.44 2.12 -13.77
N LEU A 20 2.02 1.40 -14.81
CA LEU A 20 0.95 1.86 -15.72
C LEU A 20 -0.43 1.84 -15.07
N GLY A 21 -0.69 0.89 -14.17
CA GLY A 21 -1.99 0.73 -13.52
C GLY A 21 -2.23 1.72 -12.37
N ALA A 22 -1.19 2.12 -11.65
CA ALA A 22 -1.33 2.93 -10.44
C ALA A 22 -0.35 4.11 -10.38
N ILE A 23 0.95 3.85 -10.39
CA ILE A 23 1.98 4.86 -10.04
C ILE A 23 1.93 6.06 -10.99
N ARG A 24 1.80 5.85 -12.30
CA ARG A 24 1.68 6.94 -13.27
C ARG A 24 0.51 7.87 -12.97
N ASN A 25 -0.62 7.32 -12.53
CA ASN A 25 -1.80 8.11 -12.19
C ASN A 25 -1.58 8.89 -10.89
N TRP A 26 -0.93 8.29 -9.90
CA TRP A 26 -0.57 8.96 -8.65
C TRP A 26 0.33 10.17 -8.85
N VAL A 27 1.30 10.08 -9.78
CA VAL A 27 2.18 11.20 -10.15
C VAL A 27 1.40 12.40 -10.70
N MET A 28 0.27 12.17 -11.37
CA MET A 28 -0.62 13.26 -11.81
C MET A 28 -1.46 13.79 -10.65
N LEU A 29 -2.08 12.89 -9.87
CA LEU A 29 -3.02 13.21 -8.79
C LEU A 29 -2.42 14.02 -7.64
N GLN A 30 -1.12 13.88 -7.36
CA GLN A 30 -0.46 14.68 -6.32
C GLN A 30 -0.53 16.20 -6.55
N ASN A 31 -0.87 16.63 -7.77
CA ASN A 31 -1.02 18.04 -8.09
C ASN A 31 -2.35 18.63 -7.60
N ASP A 32 -3.38 17.79 -7.54
CA ASP A 32 -4.77 18.22 -7.33
C ASP A 32 -5.34 17.77 -5.98
N PHE A 33 -4.70 16.77 -5.34
CA PHE A 33 -5.17 16.14 -4.11
C PHE A 33 -4.10 16.09 -3.03
N GLU A 34 -4.56 16.04 -1.78
CA GLU A 34 -3.70 15.59 -0.69
C GLU A 34 -3.53 14.08 -0.81
N CYS A 35 -2.31 13.62 -1.08
CA CYS A 35 -2.02 12.23 -1.36
C CYS A 35 -1.30 11.53 -0.21
N ILE A 36 -1.80 10.35 0.13
CA ILE A 36 -1.23 9.44 1.11
C ILE A 36 -0.96 8.10 0.42
N PHE A 37 0.32 7.75 0.28
CA PHE A 37 0.77 6.52 -0.35
C PHE A 37 1.40 5.59 0.69
N CYS A 38 0.82 4.40 0.82
CA CYS A 38 1.18 3.44 1.85
C CYS A 38 1.91 2.23 1.23
N ILE A 39 3.07 1.87 1.78
CA ILE A 39 3.69 0.58 1.49
C ILE A 39 3.06 -0.42 2.46
N VAL A 40 2.23 -1.32 1.95
CA VAL A 40 1.37 -2.18 2.76
C VAL A 40 2.04 -3.51 3.13
N ASP A 41 3.08 -3.42 3.96
CA ASP A 41 3.88 -4.58 4.41
C ASP A 41 3.10 -5.58 5.27
N LEU A 42 2.15 -5.15 6.11
CA LEU A 42 1.28 -6.06 6.84
C LEU A 42 0.36 -6.85 5.91
N HIS A 43 -0.07 -6.27 4.78
CA HIS A 43 -0.80 -7.02 3.76
C HIS A 43 0.07 -8.08 3.08
N ALA A 44 1.37 -7.83 2.89
CA ALA A 44 2.30 -8.82 2.34
C ALA A 44 2.49 -10.03 3.28
N LEU A 45 2.43 -9.81 4.60
CA LEU A 45 2.54 -10.87 5.62
C LEU A 45 1.34 -11.84 5.66
N THR A 46 0.29 -11.62 4.87
CA THR A 46 -0.82 -12.58 4.74
C THR A 46 -0.42 -13.84 3.95
N GLN A 47 0.78 -13.83 3.35
CA GLN A 47 1.45 -14.97 2.74
C GLN A 47 2.84 -15.14 3.37
N PRO A 48 3.48 -16.33 3.28
CA PRO A 48 4.87 -16.50 3.72
C PRO A 48 5.81 -15.49 3.04
N GLN A 49 6.65 -14.84 3.83
CA GLN A 49 7.65 -13.88 3.36
C GLN A 49 9.02 -14.20 3.98
N ASP A 50 10.10 -14.01 3.22
CA ASP A 50 11.43 -13.90 3.81
C ASP A 50 11.58 -12.51 4.49
N PRO A 51 11.96 -12.44 5.77
CA PRO A 51 12.07 -11.16 6.47
C PRO A 51 13.09 -10.20 5.87
N ALA A 52 14.20 -10.70 5.30
CA ALA A 52 15.21 -9.84 4.70
C ALA A 52 14.73 -9.29 3.34
N GLU A 53 14.11 -10.14 2.52
CA GLU A 53 13.51 -9.74 1.24
C GLU A 53 12.36 -8.75 1.43
N LEU A 54 11.48 -8.95 2.40
CA LEU A 54 10.37 -8.02 2.67
C LEU A 54 10.92 -6.63 3.05
N ARG A 55 11.93 -6.57 3.92
CA ARG A 55 12.57 -5.29 4.30
C ARG A 55 13.24 -4.61 3.10
N ALA A 56 13.92 -5.36 2.24
CA ALA A 56 14.54 -4.83 1.04
C ALA A 56 13.47 -4.30 0.06
N SER A 57 12.44 -5.10 -0.19
CA SER A 57 11.33 -4.77 -1.09
C SER A 57 10.55 -3.53 -0.65
N THR A 58 10.33 -3.34 0.66
CA THR A 58 9.69 -2.12 1.19
C THR A 58 10.47 -0.87 0.81
N ARG A 59 11.81 -0.92 0.90
CA ARG A 59 12.68 0.20 0.52
C ARG A 59 12.70 0.39 -0.99
N GLU A 60 12.76 -0.69 -1.75
CA GLU A 60 12.77 -0.66 -3.22
C GLU A 60 11.48 -0.05 -3.79
N VAL A 61 10.31 -0.47 -3.30
CA VAL A 61 9.02 0.11 -3.70
C VAL A 61 8.96 1.60 -3.36
N THR A 62 9.43 1.98 -2.17
CA THR A 62 9.50 3.39 -1.75
C THR A 62 10.41 4.19 -2.70
N ALA A 63 11.59 3.67 -3.03
CA ALA A 63 12.52 4.30 -3.95
C ALA A 63 11.91 4.43 -5.36
N ALA A 64 11.20 3.40 -5.82
CA ALA A 64 10.52 3.42 -7.12
C ALA A 64 9.41 4.46 -7.20
N TYR A 65 8.66 4.68 -6.11
CA TYR A 65 7.65 5.76 -6.06
C TYR A 65 8.29 7.14 -6.28
N ILE A 66 9.38 7.40 -5.55
CA ILE A 66 10.10 8.68 -5.64
C ILE A 66 10.72 8.83 -7.03
N ALA A 67 11.39 7.78 -7.52
CA ALA A 67 12.00 7.77 -8.84
C ALA A 67 10.99 7.95 -9.98
N ALA A 68 9.76 7.45 -9.81
CA ALA A 68 8.66 7.64 -10.75
C ALA A 68 8.10 9.08 -10.77
N GLY A 69 8.45 9.92 -9.79
CA GLY A 69 8.05 11.32 -9.73
C GLY A 69 7.04 11.67 -8.64
N ILE A 70 6.76 10.77 -7.69
CA ILE A 70 5.99 11.13 -6.49
C ILE A 70 6.89 11.98 -5.59
N ASN A 71 6.47 13.21 -5.31
CA ASN A 71 7.24 14.15 -4.49
C ASN A 71 6.93 13.96 -2.98
N PRO A 72 7.90 13.53 -2.15
CA PRO A 72 7.70 13.37 -0.70
C PRO A 72 7.43 14.67 0.06
N GLU A 73 7.73 15.84 -0.51
CA GLU A 73 7.39 17.13 0.10
C GLU A 73 5.91 17.49 -0.09
N ARG A 74 5.22 16.82 -1.01
CA ARG A 74 3.82 17.06 -1.34
C ARG A 74 2.89 15.93 -0.93
N CYS A 75 3.43 14.73 -0.80
CA CYS A 75 2.68 13.52 -0.47
C CYS A 75 3.23 12.87 0.79
N ILE A 76 2.36 12.24 1.57
CA ILE A 76 2.79 11.37 2.66
C ILE A 76 3.12 10.00 2.07
N ILE A 77 4.36 9.52 2.26
CA ILE A 77 4.78 8.16 1.92
C ILE A 77 5.21 7.46 3.20
N PHE A 78 4.60 6.33 3.54
CA PHE A 78 4.90 5.63 4.79
C PHE A 78 4.71 4.12 4.69
N ASN A 79 5.34 3.39 5.64
CA ASN A 79 5.20 1.95 5.77
C ASN A 79 4.05 1.60 6.73
N GLN A 80 3.17 0.68 6.33
CA GLN A 80 1.93 0.37 7.06
C GLN A 80 2.17 -0.08 8.50
N SER A 81 3.13 -0.98 8.73
CA SER A 81 3.47 -1.49 10.07
C SER A 81 3.99 -0.41 11.03
N MET A 82 4.43 0.74 10.53
CA MET A 82 4.93 1.85 11.37
C MET A 82 3.79 2.69 11.97
N VAL A 83 2.53 2.39 11.65
CA VAL A 83 1.36 3.12 12.14
C VAL A 83 0.38 2.11 12.76
N SER A 84 0.43 1.95 14.09
CA SER A 84 -0.36 0.94 14.84
C SER A 84 -1.87 1.04 14.59
N ALA A 85 -2.37 2.25 14.32
CA ALA A 85 -3.77 2.52 14.02
C ALA A 85 -4.32 1.66 12.87
N HIS A 86 -3.49 1.22 11.91
CA HIS A 86 -3.94 0.28 10.87
C HIS A 86 -4.36 -1.06 11.46
N THR A 87 -3.57 -1.62 12.37
CA THR A 87 -3.88 -2.90 13.03
C THR A 87 -5.03 -2.79 14.02
N GLU A 88 -5.09 -1.68 14.77
CA GLU A 88 -6.16 -1.39 15.72
C GLU A 88 -7.51 -1.26 14.99
N LEU A 89 -7.55 -0.49 13.91
CA LEU A 89 -8.76 -0.33 13.10
C LEU A 89 -9.15 -1.62 12.39
N ALA A 90 -8.18 -2.37 11.85
CA ALA A 90 -8.45 -3.67 11.23
C ALA A 90 -9.11 -4.64 12.22
N TRP A 91 -8.69 -4.65 13.50
CA TRP A 91 -9.33 -5.44 14.55
C TRP A 91 -10.80 -5.03 14.75
N LEU A 92 -11.06 -3.73 14.93
CA LEU A 92 -12.42 -3.20 15.12
C LEU A 92 -13.32 -3.54 13.92
N LEU A 93 -12.84 -3.36 12.69
CA LEU A 93 -13.57 -3.70 11.48
C LEU A 93 -13.80 -5.21 11.35
N GLY A 94 -12.82 -6.02 11.77
CA GLY A 94 -12.94 -7.47 11.82
C GLY A 94 -14.08 -7.92 12.74
N CYS A 95 -14.25 -7.29 13.91
CA CYS A 95 -15.37 -7.58 14.83
C CYS A 95 -16.75 -7.27 14.24
N LEU A 96 -16.83 -6.37 13.24
CA LEU A 96 -18.07 -5.99 12.58
C LEU A 96 -18.32 -6.74 11.26
N THR A 97 -17.31 -7.40 10.71
CA THR A 97 -17.38 -8.01 9.37
C THR A 97 -17.75 -9.49 9.46
N PRO A 98 -18.90 -9.92 8.90
CA PRO A 98 -19.30 -11.32 8.94
C PRO A 98 -18.35 -12.21 8.12
N LEU A 99 -17.99 -13.39 8.64
CA LEU A 99 -17.11 -14.35 7.96
C LEU A 99 -17.61 -14.72 6.55
N GLY A 100 -18.92 -14.85 6.37
CA GLY A 100 -19.52 -15.14 5.07
C GLY A 100 -19.26 -14.07 4.01
N TRP A 101 -18.98 -12.82 4.40
CA TRP A 101 -18.61 -11.76 3.46
C TRP A 101 -17.18 -11.94 2.96
N LEU A 102 -16.26 -12.31 3.86
CA LEU A 102 -14.87 -12.59 3.54
C LEU A 102 -14.76 -13.77 2.55
N ASN A 103 -15.47 -14.86 2.81
CA ASN A 103 -15.47 -16.07 1.95
C ASN A 103 -16.01 -15.84 0.53
N ARG A 104 -16.70 -14.72 0.28
CA ARG A 104 -17.24 -14.39 -1.05
C ARG A 104 -16.30 -13.50 -1.87
N MET A 105 -15.25 -12.95 -1.29
CA MET A 105 -14.27 -12.15 -2.03
C MET A 105 -13.54 -13.02 -3.06
N THR A 106 -13.51 -12.60 -4.32
CA THR A 106 -12.87 -13.37 -5.39
C THR A 106 -11.37 -13.50 -5.20
N GLN A 107 -10.73 -12.48 -4.62
CA GLN A 107 -9.30 -12.48 -4.30
C GLN A 107 -8.94 -13.41 -3.14
N PHE A 108 -9.92 -13.81 -2.32
CA PHE A 108 -9.73 -14.74 -1.21
C PHE A 108 -9.92 -16.21 -1.64
N LYS A 109 -10.64 -16.44 -2.75
CA LYS A 109 -10.83 -17.77 -3.34
C LYS A 109 -9.61 -18.18 -4.16
#